data_AF-A0A2Z4MJV2-F1
#
_entry.id   AF-A0A2Z4MJV2-F1
#
_cell.length_a   1.000
_cell.length_b   1.000
_cell.length_c   1.000
_cell.angle_alpha   90.00
_cell.angle_beta   90.00
_cell.angle_gamma   90.00
#
_symmetry.space_group_name_H-M   'P 1'
#
loop_
_entity.id
_entity.type
_entity.pdbx_description
1 polymer ?
#
loop_
_entity_poly.entity_id
_entity_poly.type
_entity_poly.pdbx_seq_one_letter_code
_entity_poly.pdbx_strand_id
1 'polypeptide(L)'
;MIVKVTKEAVERIASTDKPVRINGELVGGCGMNVEYALWWDTQGPEDEVYQVDSLTFLIDRETIAYIGSDLLTIDYRAQQGFRMVTPQQILAYGLQLKERWS
;
A
#
# COMPACT_ATOMS: atom_id res chain seq x y z
N MET A 1 0.07 -12.44 -5.06
CA MET A 1 -0.65 -11.20 -5.44
C MET A 1 0.12 -10.48 -6.55
N ILE A 2 -0.54 -9.67 -7.37
CA ILE A 2 0.05 -8.78 -8.38
C ILE A 2 -0.15 -7.34 -7.88
N VAL A 3 0.89 -6.52 -7.93
CA VAL A 3 0.79 -5.08 -7.65
C VAL A 3 0.84 -4.31 -8.97
N LYS A 4 -0.14 -3.43 -9.17
CA LYS A 4 -0.16 -2.44 -10.25
C LYS A 4 -0.14 -1.05 -9.65
N VAL A 5 0.46 -0.11 -10.38
CA VAL A 5 0.52 1.30 -9.96
C VAL A 5 0.06 2.15 -11.12
N THR A 6 -0.84 3.11 -10.88
CA THR A 6 -1.24 4.06 -11.92
C THR A 6 -0.13 5.07 -12.18
N LYS A 7 -0.13 5.67 -13.37
CA LYS A 7 0.90 6.65 -13.75
C LYS A 7 0.95 7.82 -12.75
N GLU A 8 -0.20 8.30 -12.32
CA GLU A 8 -0.34 9.37 -11.34
C GLU A 8 0.26 8.98 -9.97
N ALA A 9 0.11 7.72 -9.56
CA ALA A 9 0.74 7.23 -8.33
C ALA A 9 2.25 7.10 -8.50
N VAL A 10 2.74 6.61 -9.65
CA VAL A 10 4.18 6.54 -9.94
C VAL A 10 4.83 7.92 -9.84
N GLU A 11 4.24 8.94 -10.49
CA GLU A 11 4.76 10.31 -10.47
C GLU A 11 4.86 10.92 -9.05
N ARG A 12 4.00 10.47 -8.12
CA ARG A 12 4.01 10.94 -6.73
C ARG A 12 5.00 10.19 -5.85
N ILE A 13 5.23 8.92 -6.15
CA ILE A 13 6.14 8.05 -5.39
C ILE A 13 7.60 8.29 -5.83
N ALA A 14 7.86 8.44 -7.13
CA ALA A 14 9.20 8.47 -7.74
C ALA A 14 10.13 9.64 -7.32
N SER A 15 9.75 10.42 -6.30
CA SER A 15 10.61 11.45 -5.71
C SER A 15 11.71 10.89 -4.79
N THR A 16 11.71 9.58 -4.53
CA THR A 16 12.73 8.89 -3.73
C THR A 16 12.90 7.43 -4.18
N ASP A 17 14.10 6.88 -3.95
CA ASP A 17 14.43 5.46 -4.17
C ASP A 17 14.05 4.56 -2.99
N LYS A 18 13.48 5.13 -1.91
CA LYS A 18 13.03 4.36 -0.76
C LYS A 18 11.88 3.42 -1.15
N PRO A 19 11.87 2.15 -0.69
CA PRO A 19 10.71 1.28 -0.86
C PRO A 19 9.45 1.81 -0.18
N VAL A 20 8.28 1.55 -0.78
CA VAL A 20 6.97 1.81 -0.17
C VAL A 20 6.49 0.56 0.57
N ARG A 21 6.32 0.65 1.89
CA ARG A 21 5.58 -0.36 2.64
C ARG A 21 4.09 -0.12 2.53
N ILE A 22 3.35 -1.17 2.24
CA ILE A 22 1.91 -1.25 2.41
C ILE A 22 1.65 -2.06 3.69
N ASN A 23 1.02 -1.44 4.68
CA ASN A 23 0.74 -2.06 5.97
C ASN A 23 -0.77 -2.08 6.20
N GLY A 24 -1.31 -3.25 6.53
CA GLY A 24 -2.67 -3.42 7.04
C GLY A 24 -2.62 -3.79 8.52
N GLU A 25 -3.38 -3.09 9.35
CA GLU A 25 -3.47 -3.35 10.79
C GLU A 25 -4.92 -3.59 11.19
N LEU A 26 -5.17 -4.67 11.95
CA LEU A 26 -6.48 -4.87 12.57
C LEU A 26 -6.69 -3.84 13.68
N VAL A 27 -7.70 -3.00 13.51
CA VAL A 27 -8.11 -2.00 14.48
C VAL A 27 -9.54 -2.25 14.93
N GLY A 28 -9.83 -1.85 16.17
CA GLY A 28 -11.17 -1.87 16.74
C GLY A 28 -11.47 -3.06 17.66
N GLY A 29 -12.54 -2.91 18.46
CA GLY A 29 -13.06 -3.92 19.38
C GLY A 29 -14.09 -4.84 18.71
N CYS A 30 -15.36 -4.81 19.14
CA CYS A 30 -16.43 -5.73 18.66
C CYS A 30 -16.74 -5.70 17.14
N GLY A 31 -16.18 -4.76 16.38
CA GLY A 31 -16.18 -4.77 14.92
C GLY A 31 -14.75 -4.57 14.44
N MET A 32 -14.06 -5.67 14.15
CA MET A 32 -12.69 -5.65 13.64
C MET A 32 -12.68 -5.08 12.22
N ASN A 33 -11.92 -4.01 12.00
CA ASN A 33 -11.66 -3.44 10.67
C ASN A 33 -10.16 -3.50 10.39
N VAL A 34 -9.77 -3.48 9.12
CA VAL A 34 -8.37 -3.33 8.73
C VAL A 34 -8.14 -1.89 8.29
N GLU A 35 -7.25 -1.19 8.99
CA GLU A 35 -6.74 0.12 8.56
C GLU A 35 -5.47 -0.07 7.75
N TYR A 36 -5.37 0.66 6.64
CA TYR A 36 -4.22 0.59 5.74
C TYR A 36 -3.39 1.86 5.80
N ALA A 37 -2.07 1.71 5.67
CA ALA A 37 -1.12 2.81 5.60
C ALA A 37 -0.06 2.58 4.53
N LEU A 38 0.48 3.69 4.00
CA LEU A 38 1.62 3.71 3.09
C LEU A 38 2.78 4.45 3.74
N TRP A 39 3.93 3.78 3.86
CA TRP A 39 5.13 4.37 4.45
C TRP A 39 6.33 4.23 3.54
N TRP A 40 7.23 5.22 3.60
CA TRP A 40 8.61 4.98 3.22
C TRP A 40 9.27 4.11 4.29
N ASP A 41 9.83 2.98 3.89
CA ASP A 41 10.40 2.03 4.84
C ASP A 41 11.49 1.16 4.21
N THR A 42 12.10 0.34 5.05
CA THR A 42 13.09 -0.68 4.68
C THR A 42 12.47 -2.08 4.77
N GLN A 43 13.03 -3.01 4.00
CA GLN A 43 12.58 -4.39 3.96
C GLN A 43 12.81 -5.08 5.32
N GLY A 44 11.74 -5.66 5.85
CA GLY A 44 11.75 -6.55 7.00
C GLY A 44 11.79 -8.02 6.57
N PRO A 45 12.03 -8.94 7.52
CA PRO A 45 12.20 -10.37 7.23
C PRO A 45 10.93 -11.06 6.71
N GLU A 46 9.75 -10.54 7.06
CA GLU A 46 8.44 -11.12 6.69
C GLU A 46 7.83 -10.48 5.44
N ASP A 47 8.56 -9.55 4.80
CA ASP A 47 8.06 -8.85 3.63
C ASP A 47 8.24 -9.67 2.36
N GLU A 48 7.17 -9.70 1.58
CA GLU A 48 7.26 -9.96 0.16
C GLU A 48 7.60 -8.67 -0.59
N VAL A 49 8.52 -8.78 -1.55
CA VAL A 49 9.01 -7.66 -2.37
C VAL A 49 8.35 -7.70 -3.73
N TYR A 50 7.68 -6.60 -4.09
CA TYR A 50 7.02 -6.44 -5.38
C TYR A 50 7.71 -5.32 -6.16
N GLN A 51 8.31 -5.69 -7.30
CA GLN A 51 8.91 -4.72 -8.22
C GLN A 51 7.89 -4.30 -9.27
N VAL A 52 7.65 -2.98 -9.37
CA VAL A 52 6.77 -2.40 -10.39
C VAL A 52 7.50 -1.22 -11.01
N ASP A 53 7.94 -1.38 -12.26
CA ASP A 53 8.83 -0.44 -12.95
C ASP A 53 10.08 -0.14 -12.12
N SER A 54 10.28 1.13 -11.71
CA SER A 54 11.39 1.57 -10.84
C SER A 54 11.03 1.60 -9.35
N LEU A 55 9.83 1.16 -8.97
CA LEU A 55 9.32 1.23 -7.61
C LEU A 55 9.42 -0.14 -6.93
N THR A 56 9.87 -0.13 -5.67
CA THR A 56 9.86 -1.29 -4.80
C THR A 56 8.73 -1.17 -3.78
N PHE A 57 7.86 -2.17 -3.71
CA PHE A 57 6.84 -2.29 -2.67
C PHE A 57 7.17 -3.43 -1.71
N LEU A 58 6.88 -3.20 -0.43
CA LEU A 58 7.06 -4.14 0.67
C LEU A 58 5.69 -4.43 1.28
N ILE A 59 5.32 -5.70 1.37
CA ILE A 59 4.03 -6.10 1.96
C ILE A 59 4.27 -7.36 2.77
N ASP A 60 3.95 -7.32 4.06
CA ASP A 60 4.02 -8.53 4.89
C ASP A 60 2.87 -9.49 4.58
N ARG A 61 3.07 -10.75 4.97
CA ARG A 61 2.09 -11.82 4.71
C ARG A 61 0.72 -11.57 5.33
N GLU A 62 0.68 -10.91 6.48
CA GLU A 62 -0.55 -10.60 7.19
C GLU A 62 -1.39 -9.57 6.41
N THR A 63 -0.75 -8.49 5.95
CA THR A 63 -1.36 -7.49 5.08
C THR A 63 -1.84 -8.10 3.76
N ILE A 64 -1.06 -9.01 3.16
CA ILE A 64 -1.49 -9.74 1.95
C ILE A 64 -2.78 -10.53 2.22
N ALA A 65 -2.86 -11.22 3.36
CA ALA A 65 -4.06 -11.96 3.76
C ALA A 65 -5.27 -11.02 3.96
N TYR A 66 -5.07 -9.84 4.55
CA TYR A 66 -6.12 -8.83 4.72
C TYR A 66 -6.61 -8.23 3.39
N ILE A 67 -5.72 -8.03 2.42
CA ILE A 67 -6.09 -7.58 1.07
C ILE A 67 -7.00 -8.61 0.39
N GLY A 68 -6.72 -9.90 0.59
CA GLY A 68 -7.60 -11.00 0.17
C GLY A 68 -7.87 -11.04 -1.34
N SER A 69 -6.95 -10.55 -2.16
CA SER A 69 -7.11 -10.44 -3.61
C SER A 69 -5.80 -10.71 -4.35
N ASP A 70 -5.90 -11.31 -5.54
CA ASP A 70 -4.75 -11.56 -6.41
C ASP A 70 -4.24 -10.29 -7.10
N LEU A 71 -5.00 -9.19 -7.08
CA LEU A 71 -4.60 -7.92 -7.69
C LEU A 71 -4.84 -6.76 -6.73
N LEU A 72 -3.77 -6.03 -6.44
CA LEU A 72 -3.80 -4.74 -5.78
C LEU A 72 -3.36 -3.65 -6.75
N THR A 73 -4.15 -2.60 -6.88
CA THR A 73 -3.82 -1.39 -7.64
C THR A 73 -3.63 -0.22 -6.69
N ILE A 74 -2.46 0.42 -6.78
CA ILE A 74 -2.14 1.67 -6.10
C ILE A 74 -2.45 2.82 -7.06
N ASP A 75 -3.44 3.63 -6.70
CA ASP A 75 -3.89 4.79 -7.46
C ASP A 75 -3.63 6.09 -6.69
N TYR A 76 -3.56 7.21 -7.39
CA TYR A 76 -3.50 8.54 -6.80
C TYR A 76 -4.53 9.47 -7.45
N ARG A 77 -5.31 10.16 -6.62
CA ARG A 77 -6.24 11.20 -7.06
C ARG A 77 -5.93 12.47 -6.28
N ALA A 78 -5.72 13.59 -6.96
CA ALA A 78 -5.33 14.84 -6.32
C ALA A 78 -6.28 15.29 -5.19
N GLN A 79 -7.58 15.00 -5.29
CA GLN A 79 -8.58 15.34 -4.27
C GLN A 79 -8.76 14.27 -3.17
N GLN A 80 -8.22 13.06 -3.34
CA GLN A 80 -8.43 11.93 -2.43
C GLN A 80 -7.13 11.29 -1.94
N GLY A 81 -5.97 11.79 -2.33
CA GLY A 81 -4.69 11.16 -2.02
C GLY A 81 -4.52 9.79 -2.68
N PHE A 82 -3.70 8.95 -2.05
CA PHE A 82 -3.48 7.57 -2.49
C PHE A 82 -4.68 6.68 -2.15
N ARG A 83 -4.87 5.67 -2.99
CA ARG A 83 -5.95 4.70 -2.90
C ARG A 83 -5.41 3.30 -3.12
N MET A 84 -5.96 2.35 -2.37
CA MET A 84 -5.71 0.92 -2.52
C MET A 84 -6.98 0.28 -3.06
N VAL A 85 -6.88 -0.31 -4.26
CA VAL A 85 -8.04 -0.82 -4.99
C VAL A 85 -7.79 -2.27 -5.41
N THR A 86 -8.73 -3.14 -5.12
CA THR A 86 -8.81 -4.50 -5.67
C THR A 86 -9.92 -4.54 -6.72
N PRO A 87 -10.01 -5.60 -7.55
CA PRO A 87 -11.15 -5.77 -8.45
C PRO A 87 -12.52 -5.79 -7.72
N GLN A 88 -12.53 -6.21 -6.45
CA GLN A 88 -13.75 -6.37 -5.66
C GLN A 88 -14.18 -5.07 -4.96
N GLN A 89 -13.23 -4.25 -4.50
CA GLN A 89 -13.51 -3.10 -3.64
C GLN A 89 -12.35 -2.10 -3.56
N ILE A 90 -12.66 -0.89 -3.10
CA ILE A 90 -11.67 0.08 -2.62
C ILE A 90 -11.39 -0.27 -1.16
N LEU A 91 -10.17 -0.71 -0.86
CA LEU A 91 -9.75 -1.06 0.50
C LEU A 91 -9.50 0.18 1.35
N ALA A 92 -8.88 1.19 0.76
CA ALA A 92 -8.59 2.46 1.43
C ALA A 92 -8.46 3.59 0.40
N TYR A 93 -8.76 4.81 0.84
CA TYR A 93 -8.54 6.06 0.12
C TYR A 93 -8.22 7.16 1.13
N GLY A 94 -7.76 8.32 0.68
CA GLY A 94 -7.31 9.38 1.59
C GLY A 94 -5.90 9.14 2.11
N LEU A 95 -5.19 8.12 1.62
CA LEU A 95 -3.89 7.74 2.15
C LEU A 95 -2.83 8.77 1.76
N GLN A 96 -1.91 8.99 2.69
CA GLN A 96 -0.72 9.79 2.49
C GLN A 96 0.50 8.89 2.63
N LEU A 97 1.50 9.15 1.81
CA LEU A 97 2.80 8.52 1.93
C LEU A 97 3.65 9.36 2.88
N LYS A 98 4.12 8.74 3.95
CA LYS A 98 4.87 9.41 5.04
C LYS A 98 6.01 8.55 5.55
N GLU A 99 6.93 9.14 6.30
CA GLU A 99 7.93 8.36 7.03
C GLU A 99 7.23 7.56 8.14
N ARG A 100 7.70 6.34 8.38
CA ARG A 100 7.30 5.59 9.57
C ARG A 100 7.89 6.35 10.78
N TRP A 101 7.06 6.72 11.76
CA TRP A 101 7.44 7.41 13.02
C TRP A 101 7.62 8.94 12.99
N SER A 102 7.22 9.64 11.93
CA SER A 102 7.19 11.12 11.89
C SER A 102 5.87 11.71 12.37
#